data_AF-A0A9P8F130-F1
#
_entry.id   AF-A0A9P8F130-F1
#
_cell.length_a   1.000
_cell.length_b   1.000
_cell.length_c   1.000
_cell.angle_alpha   90.00
_cell.angle_beta   90.00
_cell.angle_gamma   90.00
#
_symmetry.space_group_name_H-M   'P 1'
#
loop_
_entity.id
_entity.type
_entity.pdbx_description
1 polymer ?
#
loop_
_entity_poly.entity_id
_entity_poly.type
_entity_poly.pdbx_seq_one_letter_code
_entity_poly.pdbx_strand_id
1 'polypeptide(L)'
;IKAIGLTNQRETTLVWDAETGQPLHNAIAWPDTRTKGLVREFKERKGDQNLSEICGIPLSTYPSCLKLVWMLRHVPEVQQAYDEGRLCFGTVDTWLIYNLNGGKEKNIFVTDSTNASRTMFMNLHTCQYDDNLLSFFDLDRNKLRLPKIVPSSCADAYGSLAKGILKGMKIAGCLGDQSSALVGQQGFTPGSAKNTYGTGCFLLYNVGEKPTISTHGLLATVAYDFGRNRKPVYALEGSVAVAGSGVKFLMNNMGFIAHAEKVSELA
;
A
#
# COMPACT_ATOMS: atom_id res chain seq x y z
N ILE A 1 -13.11 -24.80 -1.65
CA ILE A 1 -12.11 -23.71 -1.59
C ILE A 1 -10.97 -24.19 -0.70
N LYS A 2 -9.70 -24.11 -1.14
CA LYS A 2 -8.55 -24.55 -0.32
C LYS A 2 -7.98 -23.43 0.58
N ALA A 3 -8.03 -22.20 0.10
CA ALA A 3 -7.63 -21.00 0.80
C ALA A 3 -8.22 -19.76 0.09
N ILE A 4 -8.08 -18.59 0.71
CA ILE A 4 -8.45 -17.28 0.18
C ILE A 4 -7.19 -16.43 -0.01
N GLY A 5 -7.13 -15.68 -1.10
CA GLY A 5 -6.18 -14.61 -1.31
C GLY A 5 -6.87 -13.25 -1.19
N LEU A 6 -6.18 -12.26 -0.65
CA LEU A 6 -6.66 -10.88 -0.55
C LEU A 6 -5.87 -9.97 -1.48
N THR A 7 -6.57 -9.03 -2.10
CA THR A 7 -5.96 -7.90 -2.77
C THR A 7 -6.76 -6.64 -2.49
N ASN A 8 -6.08 -5.50 -2.45
CA ASN A 8 -6.61 -4.25 -1.93
C ASN A 8 -6.01 -3.04 -2.63
N GLN A 9 -6.74 -1.93 -2.61
CA GLN A 9 -6.17 -0.64 -2.97
C GLN A 9 -4.99 -0.30 -2.04
N ARG A 10 -3.84 -0.01 -2.63
CA ARG A 10 -2.73 0.72 -2.00
C ARG A 10 -3.03 2.22 -2.15
N GLU A 11 -2.52 3.18 -1.39
CA GLU A 11 -1.79 3.29 -0.12
C GLU A 11 -2.72 3.71 1.04
N THR A 12 -4.02 3.47 0.87
CA THR A 12 -5.08 3.87 1.81
C THR A 12 -4.73 3.49 3.24
N THR A 13 -4.80 4.48 4.14
CA THR A 13 -4.27 4.40 5.50
C THR A 13 -5.40 4.33 6.51
N LEU A 14 -5.30 3.38 7.44
CA LEU A 14 -6.24 3.16 8.53
C LEU A 14 -5.51 3.21 9.88
N VAL A 15 -6.23 3.68 10.89
CA VAL A 15 -5.80 3.69 12.29
C VAL A 15 -6.93 3.21 13.19
N TRP A 16 -6.58 2.38 14.16
CA TRP A 16 -7.53 1.87 15.15
C TRP A 16 -6.85 1.69 16.50
N ASP A 17 -7.69 1.55 17.51
CA ASP A 17 -7.28 1.33 18.88
C ASP A 17 -7.02 -0.16 19.13
N ALA A 18 -5.83 -0.49 19.66
CA ALA A 18 -5.41 -1.86 19.90
C ALA A 18 -6.26 -2.61 20.94
N GLU A 19 -6.83 -1.90 21.92
CA GLU A 19 -7.60 -2.49 23.01
C GLU A 19 -9.06 -2.69 22.64
N THR A 20 -9.64 -1.72 21.94
CA THR A 20 -11.05 -1.79 21.52
C THR A 20 -11.23 -2.50 20.19
N GLY A 21 -10.23 -2.44 19.31
CA GLY A 21 -10.30 -2.87 17.92
C GLY A 21 -11.11 -1.93 17.02
N GLN A 22 -11.51 -0.76 17.52
CA GLN A 22 -12.36 0.19 16.80
C GLN A 22 -11.55 1.23 16.04
N PRO A 23 -12.00 1.64 14.83
CA PRO A 23 -11.34 2.69 14.08
C PRO A 23 -11.39 4.01 14.86
N LEU A 24 -10.25 4.72 14.90
CA LEU A 24 -10.12 6.02 15.56
C LEU A 24 -10.46 7.19 14.62
N HIS A 25 -10.40 6.95 13.32
CA HIS A 25 -10.71 7.93 12.28
C HIS A 25 -11.09 7.17 11.00
N ASN A 26 -11.79 7.84 10.08
CA ASN A 26 -12.04 7.29 8.76
C ASN A 26 -10.74 7.01 8.01
N ALA A 27 -10.73 5.97 7.18
CA ALA A 27 -9.60 5.67 6.31
C ALA A 27 -9.28 6.86 5.39
N ILE A 28 -8.02 7.24 5.29
CA ILE A 28 -7.58 8.26 4.32
C ILE A 28 -7.18 7.54 3.03
N ALA A 29 -8.01 7.68 2.01
CA ALA A 29 -7.82 7.03 0.72
C ALA A 29 -6.56 7.52 -0.01
N TRP A 30 -6.00 6.68 -0.88
CA TRP A 30 -4.76 6.96 -1.62
C TRP A 30 -4.74 8.29 -2.42
N PRO A 31 -5.82 8.75 -3.09
CA PRO A 31 -5.77 9.98 -3.88
C PRO A 31 -5.95 11.25 -3.04
N ASP A 32 -6.14 11.11 -1.73
CA ASP A 32 -6.32 12.26 -0.84
C ASP A 32 -5.08 13.17 -0.87
N THR A 33 -5.32 14.48 -0.96
CA THR A 33 -4.25 15.48 -1.08
C THR A 33 -4.12 16.42 0.12
N ARG A 34 -4.78 16.13 1.25
CA ARG A 34 -4.69 16.94 2.48
C ARG A 34 -3.27 17.07 3.02
N THR A 35 -2.39 16.13 2.66
CA THR A 35 -0.99 16.07 3.07
C THR A 35 -0.05 16.96 2.26
N LYS A 36 -0.54 17.73 1.27
CA LYS A 36 0.28 18.63 0.43
C LYS A 36 1.20 19.57 1.25
N GLY A 37 0.66 20.16 2.32
CA GLY A 37 1.44 21.03 3.22
C GLY A 37 2.56 20.27 3.92
N LEU A 38 2.28 19.07 4.43
CA LEU A 38 3.26 18.20 5.05
C LEU A 38 4.33 17.75 4.03
N VAL A 39 3.96 17.42 2.81
CA VAL A 39 4.93 17.06 1.75
C VAL A 39 5.95 18.19 1.56
N ARG A 40 5.50 19.45 1.55
CA ARG A 40 6.40 20.61 1.46
C ARG A 40 7.29 20.73 2.69
N GLU A 41 6.70 20.65 3.89
CA GLU A 41 7.45 20.71 5.15
C GLU A 41 8.56 19.65 5.22
N PHE A 42 8.22 18.39 4.92
CA PHE A 42 9.16 17.27 5.02
C PHE A 42 10.25 17.32 3.94
N LYS A 43 9.97 17.86 2.74
CA LYS A 43 10.99 18.11 1.71
C LYS A 43 11.99 19.20 2.10
N GLU A 44 11.60 20.13 2.96
CA GLU A 44 12.48 21.20 3.45
C GLU A 44 13.36 20.74 4.63
N ARG A 45 13.13 19.54 5.21
CA ARG A 45 13.93 18.98 6.31
C ARG A 45 15.33 18.55 5.82
N LYS A 46 16.36 18.93 6.59
CA LYS A 46 17.72 18.38 6.41
C LYS A 46 17.67 16.87 6.69
N GLY A 47 18.04 16.05 5.71
CA GLY A 47 17.94 14.59 5.80
C GLY A 47 17.22 13.92 4.62
N ASP A 48 16.59 14.69 3.73
CA ASP A 48 15.87 14.20 2.53
C ASP A 48 16.76 13.41 1.56
N GLN A 49 18.09 13.44 1.69
CA GLN A 49 18.96 13.12 0.57
C GLN A 49 18.88 11.68 0.06
N ASN A 50 18.40 10.68 0.82
CA ASN A 50 18.38 9.29 0.36
C ASN A 50 17.13 8.47 0.75
N LEU A 51 16.00 9.08 1.14
CA LEU A 51 14.81 8.30 1.55
C LEU A 51 14.32 7.35 0.45
N SER A 52 14.32 7.82 -0.80
CA SER A 52 13.95 7.00 -1.95
C SER A 52 14.96 5.89 -2.25
N GLU A 53 16.22 6.02 -1.85
CA GLU A 53 17.19 4.92 -1.99
C GLU A 53 16.93 3.79 -0.99
N ILE A 54 16.38 4.13 0.19
CA ILE A 54 16.02 3.18 1.24
C ILE A 54 14.66 2.54 0.94
N CYS A 55 13.62 3.32 0.71
CA CYS A 55 12.24 2.81 0.58
C CYS A 55 11.72 2.70 -0.86
N GLY A 56 12.46 3.19 -1.85
CA GLY A 56 12.11 3.09 -3.26
C GLY A 56 11.16 4.15 -3.80
N ILE A 57 10.57 5.00 -2.94
CA ILE A 57 9.56 5.99 -3.33
C ILE A 57 9.87 7.39 -2.78
N PRO A 58 9.57 8.47 -3.53
CA PRO A 58 9.82 9.84 -3.08
C PRO A 58 8.67 10.35 -2.19
N LEU A 59 8.95 11.42 -1.43
CA LEU A 59 7.92 12.16 -0.70
C LEU A 59 6.86 12.74 -1.65
N SER A 60 5.62 12.32 -1.43
CA SER A 60 4.43 12.80 -2.13
C SER A 60 3.19 12.62 -1.26
N THR A 61 2.01 12.99 -1.77
CA THR A 61 0.76 12.84 -1.01
C THR A 61 0.27 11.39 -0.92
N TYR A 62 0.84 10.48 -1.71
CA TYR A 62 0.36 9.11 -1.86
C TYR A 62 0.73 8.18 -0.70
N PRO A 63 2.02 8.09 -0.27
CA PRO A 63 2.41 7.11 0.74
C PRO A 63 1.69 7.29 2.07
N SER A 64 1.55 6.18 2.78
CA SER A 64 0.80 6.11 4.02
C SER A 64 1.42 6.92 5.18
N CYS A 65 2.74 7.13 5.15
CA CYS A 65 3.46 7.86 6.21
C CYS A 65 2.87 9.24 6.49
N LEU A 66 2.71 10.08 5.47
CA LEU A 66 2.22 11.44 5.67
C LEU A 66 0.73 11.49 5.97
N LYS A 67 -0.03 10.46 5.62
CA LYS A 67 -1.43 10.33 6.03
C LYS A 67 -1.52 10.02 7.53
N LEU A 68 -0.64 9.15 8.04
CA LEU A 68 -0.53 8.88 9.48
C LEU A 68 -0.08 10.12 10.25
N VAL A 69 1.00 10.79 9.80
CA VAL A 69 1.49 12.04 10.42
C VAL A 69 0.41 13.12 10.42
N TRP A 70 -0.38 13.22 9.34
CA TRP A 70 -1.51 14.14 9.31
C TRP A 70 -2.54 13.82 10.39
N MET A 71 -2.92 12.55 10.56
CA MET A 71 -3.89 12.15 11.59
C MET A 71 -3.37 12.44 13.01
N LEU A 72 -2.10 12.14 13.29
CA LEU A 72 -1.47 12.48 14.58
C LEU A 72 -1.54 13.99 14.88
N ARG A 73 -1.33 14.83 13.86
CA ARG A 73 -1.35 16.30 14.03
C ARG A 73 -2.74 16.93 14.09
N HIS A 74 -3.78 16.26 13.61
CA HIS A 74 -5.10 16.88 13.39
C HIS A 74 -6.28 16.13 14.02
N VAL A 75 -6.08 14.90 14.50
CA VAL A 75 -7.13 14.06 15.09
C VAL A 75 -6.75 13.75 16.55
N PRO A 76 -7.34 14.45 17.54
CA PRO A 76 -6.98 14.31 18.94
C PRO A 76 -7.01 12.87 19.45
N GLU A 77 -8.00 12.08 19.04
CA GLU A 77 -8.17 10.69 19.45
C GLU A 77 -7.03 9.79 18.94
N VAL A 78 -6.52 10.09 17.74
CA VAL A 78 -5.37 9.37 17.17
C VAL A 78 -4.08 9.73 17.90
N GLN A 79 -3.89 11.02 18.22
CA GLN A 79 -2.75 11.48 18.99
C GLN A 79 -2.75 10.89 20.41
N GLN A 80 -3.90 10.89 21.08
CA GLN A 80 -4.04 10.30 22.41
C GLN A 80 -3.71 8.80 22.39
N ALA A 81 -4.27 8.04 21.45
CA ALA A 81 -3.98 6.61 21.33
C ALA A 81 -2.50 6.33 21.04
N TYR A 82 -1.82 7.21 20.32
CA TYR A 82 -0.38 7.12 20.06
C TYR A 82 0.44 7.36 21.33
N ASP A 83 0.14 8.42 22.08
CA ASP A 83 0.84 8.72 23.33
C ASP A 83 0.65 7.64 24.39
N GLU A 84 -0.49 6.96 24.39
CA GLU A 84 -0.79 5.83 25.27
C GLU A 84 -0.24 4.48 24.75
N GLY A 85 0.40 4.42 23.58
CA GLY A 85 0.95 3.18 23.00
C GLY A 85 -0.10 2.17 22.50
N ARG A 86 -1.31 2.67 22.22
CA ARG A 86 -2.48 1.88 21.80
C ARG A 86 -2.81 2.04 20.31
N LEU A 87 -2.14 2.96 19.61
CA LEU A 87 -2.38 3.20 18.19
C LEU A 87 -1.86 2.06 17.31
N CYS A 88 -2.78 1.37 16.62
CA CYS A 88 -2.47 0.49 15.51
C CYS A 88 -2.58 1.24 14.19
N PHE A 89 -1.59 1.07 13.33
CA PHE A 89 -1.60 1.52 11.94
C PHE A 89 -1.76 0.32 11.00
N GLY A 90 -2.40 0.52 9.85
CA GLY A 90 -2.38 -0.49 8.79
C GLY A 90 -2.88 0.04 7.46
N THR A 91 -2.47 -0.65 6.40
CA THR A 91 -3.09 -0.53 5.08
C THR A 91 -4.36 -1.39 5.02
N VAL A 92 -5.09 -1.31 3.91
CA VAL A 92 -6.40 -1.99 3.76
C VAL A 92 -6.30 -3.50 3.94
N ASP A 93 -5.24 -4.15 3.44
CA ASP A 93 -4.97 -5.58 3.69
C ASP A 93 -4.89 -5.89 5.18
N THR A 94 -4.10 -5.12 5.92
CA THR A 94 -3.93 -5.33 7.36
C THR A 94 -5.26 -5.24 8.09
N TRP A 95 -6.05 -4.21 7.77
CA TRP A 95 -7.36 -4.00 8.37
C TRP A 95 -8.32 -5.15 8.06
N LEU A 96 -8.37 -5.60 6.80
CA LEU A 96 -9.21 -6.72 6.38
C LEU A 96 -8.78 -8.02 7.06
N ILE A 97 -7.48 -8.33 7.07
CA ILE A 97 -6.93 -9.54 7.71
C ILE A 97 -7.25 -9.53 9.20
N TYR A 98 -7.03 -8.41 9.89
CA TYR A 98 -7.33 -8.24 11.31
C TYR A 98 -8.81 -8.54 11.60
N ASN A 99 -9.73 -7.89 10.89
CA ASN A 99 -11.17 -8.05 11.12
C ASN A 99 -11.70 -9.42 10.70
N LEU A 100 -11.26 -9.95 9.55
CA LEU A 100 -11.69 -11.27 9.06
C LEU A 100 -11.26 -12.40 10.01
N ASN A 101 -10.14 -12.23 10.73
CA ASN A 101 -9.69 -13.14 11.77
C ASN A 101 -10.44 -12.97 13.12
N GLY A 102 -11.39 -12.04 13.24
CA GLY A 102 -12.12 -11.79 14.48
C GLY A 102 -11.59 -10.59 15.28
N GLY A 103 -10.79 -9.73 14.67
CA GLY A 103 -10.28 -8.51 15.27
C GLY A 103 -9.39 -8.78 16.48
N LYS A 104 -9.58 -8.01 17.55
CA LYS A 104 -8.74 -8.05 18.75
C LYS A 104 -8.64 -9.41 19.44
N GLU A 105 -9.67 -10.26 19.31
CA GLU A 105 -9.72 -11.57 19.97
C GLU A 105 -8.65 -12.53 19.43
N LYS A 106 -8.33 -12.45 18.13
CA LYS A 106 -7.27 -13.24 17.49
C LYS A 106 -6.00 -12.45 17.22
N ASN A 107 -6.14 -11.13 17.03
CA ASN A 107 -5.05 -10.19 16.82
C ASN A 107 -4.06 -10.62 15.72
N ILE A 108 -4.57 -11.11 14.59
CA ILE A 108 -3.74 -11.36 13.41
C ILE A 108 -3.44 -10.02 12.74
N PHE A 109 -2.32 -9.44 13.12
CA PHE A 109 -1.91 -8.08 12.74
C PHE A 109 -0.68 -8.12 11.84
N VAL A 110 -0.92 -8.28 10.54
CA VAL A 110 0.11 -8.52 9.52
C VAL A 110 -0.17 -7.74 8.24
N THR A 111 0.87 -7.46 7.47
CA THR A 111 0.81 -6.91 6.12
C THR A 111 1.78 -7.68 5.23
N ASP A 112 1.54 -7.72 3.92
CA ASP A 112 2.50 -8.30 3.00
C ASP A 112 3.58 -7.30 2.54
N SER A 113 4.70 -7.81 2.06
CA SER A 113 5.83 -7.03 1.55
C SER A 113 5.43 -6.02 0.45
N THR A 114 4.44 -6.32 -0.38
CA THR A 114 3.97 -5.39 -1.43
C THR A 114 3.22 -4.20 -0.85
N ASN A 115 2.31 -4.39 0.11
CA ASN A 115 1.63 -3.29 0.78
C ASN A 115 2.59 -2.48 1.65
N ALA A 116 3.44 -3.14 2.44
CA ALA A 116 4.43 -2.50 3.29
C ALA A 116 5.39 -1.58 2.51
N SER A 117 5.79 -1.98 1.30
CA SER A 117 6.66 -1.18 0.42
C SER A 117 6.09 0.18 0.02
N ARG A 118 4.80 0.43 0.27
CA ARG A 118 4.13 1.69 -0.11
C ARG A 118 3.95 2.69 1.03
N THR A 119 4.39 2.30 2.21
CA THR A 119 4.19 3.11 3.42
C THR A 119 5.24 4.20 3.59
N MET A 120 6.41 4.06 2.97
CA MET A 120 7.67 4.73 3.34
C MET A 120 8.21 4.36 4.74
N PHE A 121 7.76 3.28 5.35
CA PHE A 121 8.31 2.77 6.62
C PHE A 121 9.22 1.55 6.43
N MET A 122 9.15 0.90 5.27
CA MET A 122 9.92 -0.31 4.97
C MET A 122 11.18 0.03 4.18
N ASN A 123 12.32 -0.56 4.58
CA ASN A 123 13.51 -0.62 3.77
C ASN A 123 13.31 -1.65 2.65
N LEU A 124 13.42 -1.20 1.40
CA LEU A 124 13.14 -2.00 0.22
C LEU A 124 14.12 -3.17 0.07
N HIS A 125 15.37 -3.02 0.53
CA HIS A 125 16.41 -4.04 0.39
C HIS A 125 16.28 -5.17 1.42
N THR A 126 15.76 -4.85 2.61
CA THR A 126 15.61 -5.83 3.71
C THR A 126 14.19 -6.36 3.86
N CYS A 127 13.19 -5.68 3.27
CA CYS A 127 11.76 -5.93 3.47
C CYS A 127 11.33 -5.88 4.96
N GLN A 128 12.00 -5.02 5.74
CA GLN A 128 11.70 -4.78 7.16
C GLN A 128 11.47 -3.30 7.42
N TYR A 129 10.81 -2.97 8.52
CA TYR A 129 10.71 -1.58 8.96
C TYR A 129 12.09 -0.99 9.24
N ASP A 130 12.30 0.24 8.80
CA ASP A 130 13.55 0.98 8.99
C ASP A 130 13.36 2.07 10.04
N ASP A 131 14.18 2.05 11.08
CA ASP A 131 14.07 3.02 12.17
C ASP A 131 14.46 4.43 11.72
N ASN A 132 15.30 4.58 10.69
CA ASN A 132 15.62 5.90 10.13
C ASN A 132 14.42 6.50 9.39
N LEU A 133 13.68 5.66 8.64
CA LEU A 133 12.45 6.09 7.97
C LEU A 133 11.40 6.52 8.98
N LEU A 134 11.17 5.72 10.04
CA LEU A 134 10.21 6.08 11.10
C LEU A 134 10.62 7.37 11.83
N SER A 135 11.90 7.48 12.20
CA SER A 135 12.44 8.66 12.89
C SER A 135 12.35 9.92 12.03
N PHE A 136 12.53 9.83 10.72
CA PHE A 136 12.37 10.96 9.80
C PHE A 136 10.96 11.59 9.89
N PHE A 137 9.94 10.76 10.12
CA PHE A 137 8.54 11.16 10.27
C PHE A 137 8.13 11.47 11.72
N ASP A 138 9.09 11.58 12.65
CA ASP A 138 8.87 11.79 14.08
C ASP A 138 8.02 10.66 14.73
N LEU A 139 8.15 9.43 14.23
CA LEU A 139 7.40 8.26 14.71
C LEU A 139 8.27 7.38 15.61
N ASP A 140 7.82 7.17 16.84
CA ASP A 140 8.40 6.28 17.83
C ASP A 140 7.79 4.87 17.66
N ARG A 141 8.67 3.92 17.34
CA ARG A 141 8.34 2.51 17.13
C ARG A 141 7.76 1.83 18.38
N ASN A 142 7.99 2.36 19.58
CA ASN A 142 7.44 1.83 20.82
C ASN A 142 6.00 2.30 21.07
N LYS A 143 5.62 3.45 20.51
CA LYS A 143 4.27 4.04 20.63
C LYS A 143 3.33 3.60 19.51
N LEU A 144 3.88 3.40 18.30
CA LEU A 144 3.13 2.97 17.13
C LEU A 144 3.18 1.45 16.96
N ARG A 145 2.02 0.80 16.98
CA ARG A 145 1.92 -0.61 16.62
C ARG A 145 1.84 -0.74 15.11
N LEU A 146 2.86 -1.35 14.52
CA LEU A 146 2.96 -1.64 13.10
C LEU A 146 2.67 -3.12 12.81
N PRO A 147 1.99 -3.44 11.70
CA PRO A 147 1.69 -4.82 11.35
C PRO A 147 2.96 -5.57 11.01
N LYS A 148 3.08 -6.83 11.42
CA LYS A 148 4.25 -7.63 11.06
C LYS A 148 4.27 -7.85 9.54
N ILE A 149 5.38 -7.49 8.90
CA ILE A 149 5.60 -7.73 7.47
C ILE A 149 5.85 -9.22 7.27
N VAL A 150 5.09 -9.84 6.38
CA VAL A 150 5.18 -11.27 6.04
C VAL A 150 5.14 -11.47 4.52
N PRO A 151 5.60 -12.63 3.99
CA PRO A 151 5.55 -12.90 2.56
C PRO A 151 4.14 -12.90 2.02
N SER A 152 3.94 -12.29 0.84
CA SER A 152 2.69 -12.25 0.06
C SER A 152 2.01 -13.60 -0.17
N SER A 153 2.75 -14.71 -0.08
CA SER A 153 2.19 -16.07 0.01
C SER A 153 2.75 -16.81 1.23
N CYS A 154 1.89 -17.05 2.21
CA CYS A 154 2.24 -17.76 3.44
C CYS A 154 1.05 -18.59 3.94
N ALA A 155 1.29 -19.84 4.34
CA ALA A 155 0.21 -20.77 4.70
C ALA A 155 -0.49 -20.41 6.02
N ASP A 156 0.22 -19.81 6.98
CA ASP A 156 -0.28 -19.65 8.35
C ASP A 156 -0.20 -18.21 8.88
N ALA A 157 0.60 -17.33 8.26
CA ALA A 157 0.81 -15.96 8.77
C ALA A 157 -0.47 -15.10 8.78
N TYR A 158 -1.42 -15.37 7.89
CA TYR A 158 -2.63 -14.57 7.72
C TYR A 158 -3.86 -15.15 8.44
N GLY A 159 -3.72 -16.28 9.13
CA GLY A 159 -4.80 -16.92 9.89
C GLY A 159 -5.96 -17.44 9.02
N SER A 160 -7.18 -17.35 9.52
CA SER A 160 -8.39 -17.91 8.90
C SER A 160 -9.64 -17.11 9.26
N LEU A 161 -10.64 -17.13 8.39
CA LEU A 161 -11.89 -16.40 8.60
C LEU A 161 -12.61 -16.89 9.86
N ALA A 162 -12.92 -15.99 10.79
CA ALA A 162 -13.51 -16.34 12.08
C ALA A 162 -15.03 -16.59 12.03
N LYS A 163 -15.73 -15.98 11.06
CA LYS A 163 -17.20 -15.95 10.96
C LYS A 163 -17.66 -16.03 9.50
N GLY A 164 -18.96 -16.25 9.31
CA GLY A 164 -19.61 -16.29 7.98
C GLY A 164 -19.48 -17.64 7.27
N ILE A 165 -19.90 -17.69 6.00
CA ILE A 165 -20.00 -18.92 5.20
C ILE A 165 -18.64 -19.57 4.90
N LEU A 166 -17.55 -18.80 5.03
CA LEU A 166 -16.17 -19.27 4.83
C LEU A 166 -15.41 -19.44 6.15
N LYS A 167 -16.12 -19.56 7.28
CA LYS A 167 -15.50 -19.76 8.61
C LYS A 167 -14.50 -20.93 8.58
N GLY A 168 -13.32 -20.71 9.14
CA GLY A 168 -12.21 -21.67 9.20
C GLY A 168 -11.37 -21.73 7.92
N MET A 169 -11.78 -21.07 6.83
CA MET A 169 -10.99 -21.02 5.61
C MET A 169 -9.72 -20.19 5.84
N LYS A 170 -8.56 -20.75 5.51
CA LYS A 170 -7.27 -20.06 5.64
C LYS A 170 -7.17 -18.90 4.66
N ILE A 171 -6.62 -17.79 5.12
CA ILE A 171 -6.07 -16.75 4.25
C ILE A 171 -4.61 -17.16 3.98
N ALA A 172 -4.22 -17.28 2.71
CA ALA A 172 -2.90 -17.79 2.35
C ALA A 172 -2.14 -16.89 1.37
N GLY A 173 -2.76 -15.80 0.94
CA GLY A 173 -2.12 -14.83 0.07
C GLY A 173 -2.63 -13.41 0.32
N CYS A 174 -1.74 -12.44 0.17
CA CYS A 174 -2.04 -11.02 0.26
C CYS A 174 -1.11 -10.28 -0.69
N LEU A 175 -1.66 -9.45 -1.57
CA LEU A 175 -0.91 -8.61 -2.50
C LEU A 175 -1.66 -7.30 -2.71
N GLY A 176 -0.96 -6.17 -2.71
CA GLY A 176 -1.55 -4.93 -3.18
C GLY A 176 -1.99 -5.04 -4.64
N ASP A 177 -3.07 -4.34 -5.00
CA ASP A 177 -3.79 -4.46 -6.27
C ASP A 177 -2.92 -4.52 -7.53
N GLN A 178 -2.00 -3.56 -7.71
CA GLN A 178 -1.19 -3.49 -8.94
C GLN A 178 -0.15 -4.62 -9.00
N SER A 179 0.41 -4.99 -7.86
CA SER A 179 1.29 -6.17 -7.71
C SER A 179 0.52 -7.46 -8.00
N SER A 180 -0.71 -7.57 -7.50
CA SER A 180 -1.62 -8.69 -7.79
C SER A 180 -1.96 -8.77 -9.29
N ALA A 181 -2.18 -7.64 -9.95
CA ALA A 181 -2.40 -7.60 -11.40
C ALA A 181 -1.19 -8.10 -12.19
N LEU A 182 0.05 -7.78 -11.78
CA LEU A 182 1.25 -8.32 -12.40
C LEU A 182 1.36 -9.84 -12.22
N VAL A 183 1.06 -10.34 -11.01
CA VAL A 183 1.01 -11.78 -10.72
C VAL A 183 -0.06 -12.49 -11.54
N GLY A 184 -1.26 -11.91 -11.66
CA GLY A 184 -2.36 -12.44 -12.47
C GLY A 184 -2.03 -12.51 -13.97
N GLN A 185 -1.17 -11.61 -14.45
CA GLN A 185 -0.63 -11.61 -15.82
C GLN A 185 0.60 -12.51 -15.98
N GLN A 186 0.94 -13.32 -14.98
CA GLN A 186 2.11 -14.20 -14.98
C GLN A 186 3.43 -13.45 -15.24
N GLY A 187 3.52 -12.18 -14.83
CA GLY A 187 4.70 -11.32 -15.01
C GLY A 187 5.85 -11.69 -14.09
N PHE A 188 6.30 -12.95 -14.15
CA PHE A 188 7.26 -13.54 -13.22
C PHE A 188 8.73 -13.48 -13.67
N THR A 189 8.96 -13.11 -14.93
CA THR A 189 10.30 -13.01 -15.51
C THR A 189 10.74 -11.55 -15.56
N PRO A 190 12.00 -11.20 -15.20
CA PRO A 190 12.53 -9.86 -15.40
C PRO A 190 12.30 -9.38 -16.84
N GLY A 191 11.82 -8.15 -16.98
CA GLY A 191 11.40 -7.60 -18.28
C GLY A 191 9.90 -7.73 -18.58
N SER A 192 9.17 -8.55 -17.83
CA SER A 192 7.72 -8.63 -17.95
C SER A 192 7.07 -7.37 -17.40
N ALA A 193 6.13 -6.81 -18.15
CA ALA A 193 5.38 -5.64 -17.74
C ALA A 193 3.88 -5.88 -17.86
N LYS A 194 3.12 -5.15 -17.06
CA LYS A 194 1.66 -5.04 -17.20
C LYS A 194 1.28 -3.58 -17.18
N ASN A 195 0.19 -3.23 -17.87
CA ASN A 195 -0.44 -1.92 -17.73
C ASN A 195 -1.93 -2.11 -17.39
N THR A 196 -2.38 -1.56 -16.27
CA THR A 196 -3.79 -1.63 -15.85
C THR A 196 -4.47 -0.31 -16.17
N TYR A 197 -5.50 -0.35 -17.00
CA TYR A 197 -6.25 0.82 -17.45
C TYR A 197 -7.50 1.03 -16.59
N GLY A 198 -7.64 2.23 -16.03
CA GLY A 198 -8.82 2.72 -15.32
C GLY A 198 -9.00 4.21 -15.59
N THR A 199 -9.32 5.00 -14.57
CA THR A 199 -9.33 6.48 -14.69
C THR A 199 -7.95 6.99 -15.13
N GLY A 200 -6.88 6.49 -14.52
CA GLY A 200 -5.50 6.60 -14.98
C GLY A 200 -4.95 5.23 -15.41
N CYS A 201 -3.64 5.12 -15.56
CA CYS A 201 -2.93 3.86 -15.78
C CYS A 201 -1.86 3.62 -14.74
N PHE A 202 -1.63 2.34 -14.42
CA PHE A 202 -0.53 1.89 -13.58
C PHE A 202 0.25 0.80 -14.30
N LEU A 203 1.49 1.11 -14.65
CA LEU A 203 2.42 0.20 -15.28
C LEU A 203 3.39 -0.35 -14.23
N LEU A 204 3.50 -1.66 -14.13
CA LEU A 204 4.53 -2.34 -13.34
C LEU A 204 5.46 -3.11 -14.27
N TYR A 205 6.75 -3.07 -13.98
CA TYR A 205 7.81 -3.72 -14.74
C TYR A 205 8.67 -4.55 -13.80
N ASN A 206 8.68 -5.87 -13.96
CA ASN A 206 9.45 -6.80 -13.13
C ASN A 206 10.95 -6.60 -13.37
N VAL A 207 11.72 -6.33 -12.31
CA VAL A 207 13.18 -6.15 -12.36
C VAL A 207 13.97 -7.28 -11.68
N GLY A 208 13.29 -8.34 -11.22
CA GLY A 208 13.93 -9.50 -10.60
C GLY A 208 14.20 -9.32 -9.10
N GLU A 209 15.20 -10.04 -8.59
CA GLU A 209 15.50 -10.14 -7.14
C GLU A 209 16.33 -8.98 -6.57
N LYS A 210 16.71 -8.01 -7.42
CA LYS A 210 17.45 -6.82 -6.99
C LYS A 210 16.58 -5.59 -7.24
N PRO A 211 16.29 -4.77 -6.22
CA PRO A 211 15.53 -3.54 -6.44
C PRO A 211 16.34 -2.58 -7.31
N THR A 212 15.66 -1.89 -8.23
CA THR A 212 16.24 -0.86 -9.09
C THR A 212 15.66 0.49 -8.69
N ILE A 213 16.50 1.39 -8.16
CA ILE A 213 16.09 2.78 -7.87
C ILE A 213 16.06 3.56 -9.19
N SER A 214 14.96 4.25 -9.44
CA SER A 214 14.79 4.99 -10.69
C SER A 214 15.57 6.31 -10.70
N THR A 215 16.23 6.60 -11.82
CA THR A 215 16.79 7.92 -12.14
C THR A 215 15.82 8.82 -12.92
N HIS A 216 14.60 8.34 -13.18
CA HIS A 216 13.59 9.00 -14.04
C HIS A 216 12.25 9.22 -13.30
N GLY A 217 12.24 9.17 -11.97
CA GLY A 217 11.06 9.43 -11.16
C GLY A 217 10.04 8.27 -11.07
N LEU A 218 10.39 7.08 -11.55
CA LEU A 218 9.59 5.87 -11.31
C LEU A 218 9.73 5.41 -9.86
N LEU A 219 8.72 4.71 -9.36
CA LEU A 219 8.71 4.12 -8.04
C LEU A 219 9.40 2.76 -8.07
N ALA A 220 10.28 2.47 -7.12
CA ALA A 220 10.79 1.13 -6.87
C ALA A 220 9.95 0.46 -5.76
N THR A 221 9.49 -0.76 -5.99
CA THR A 221 8.52 -1.42 -5.11
C THR A 221 8.72 -2.93 -5.11
N VAL A 222 8.15 -3.64 -4.13
CA VAL A 222 8.07 -5.10 -4.18
C VAL A 222 6.98 -5.50 -5.18
N ALA A 223 7.33 -6.33 -6.17
CA ALA A 223 6.39 -6.92 -7.11
C ALA A 223 5.60 -8.04 -6.45
N TYR A 224 6.29 -8.97 -5.78
CA TYR A 224 5.69 -10.05 -4.99
C TYR A 224 6.77 -10.71 -4.12
N ASP A 225 6.35 -11.22 -2.96
CA ASP A 225 7.18 -12.04 -2.08
C ASP A 225 6.48 -13.38 -1.82
N PHE A 226 6.85 -14.43 -2.54
CA PHE A 226 6.20 -15.74 -2.41
C PHE A 226 6.80 -16.63 -1.31
N GLY A 227 7.77 -16.12 -0.54
CA GLY A 227 8.41 -16.85 0.55
C GLY A 227 9.01 -18.20 0.10
N ARG A 228 8.94 -19.22 0.97
CA ARG A 228 9.43 -20.58 0.69
C ARG A 228 10.90 -20.63 0.22
N ASN A 229 11.77 -19.88 0.89
CA ASN A 229 13.20 -19.71 0.56
C ASN A 229 13.47 -19.07 -0.83
N ARG A 230 12.46 -18.48 -1.47
CA ARG A 230 12.65 -17.62 -2.65
C ARG A 230 12.90 -16.19 -2.17
N LYS A 231 13.69 -15.44 -2.93
CA LYS A 231 13.86 -14.01 -2.66
C LYS A 231 12.63 -13.23 -3.13
N PRO A 232 12.30 -12.11 -2.48
CA PRO A 232 11.32 -11.17 -3.01
C PRO A 232 11.72 -10.71 -4.41
N VAL A 233 10.72 -10.46 -5.25
CA VAL A 233 10.91 -9.86 -6.58
C VAL A 233 10.41 -8.43 -6.55
N TYR A 234 11.12 -7.56 -7.26
CA TYR A 234 10.88 -6.12 -7.28
C TYR A 234 10.32 -5.68 -8.63
N ALA A 235 9.71 -4.50 -8.63
CA ALA A 235 9.23 -3.83 -9.83
C ALA A 235 9.58 -2.35 -9.83
N LEU A 236 9.72 -1.80 -11.04
CA LEU A 236 9.53 -0.38 -11.29
C LEU A 236 8.05 -0.13 -11.55
N GLU A 237 7.53 0.96 -11.01
CA GLU A 237 6.14 1.36 -11.16
C GLU A 237 6.06 2.81 -11.67
N GLY A 238 5.29 2.98 -12.75
CA GLY A 238 4.93 4.27 -13.32
C GLY A 238 3.42 4.45 -13.32
N SER A 239 2.97 5.69 -13.18
CA SER A 239 1.54 6.02 -13.27
C SER A 239 1.28 7.11 -14.31
N VAL A 240 0.15 7.00 -14.98
CA VAL A 240 -0.37 8.01 -15.91
C VAL A 240 -1.70 8.50 -15.36
N ALA A 241 -1.80 9.79 -15.05
CA ALA A 241 -3.00 10.35 -14.42
C ALA A 241 -4.23 10.33 -15.34
N VAL A 242 -4.00 10.47 -16.66
CA VAL A 242 -5.06 10.60 -17.67
C VAL A 242 -5.04 9.40 -18.62
N ALA A 243 -6.04 8.53 -18.48
CA ALA A 243 -6.29 7.41 -19.38
C ALA A 243 -7.78 7.33 -19.72
N GLY A 244 -8.56 6.53 -18.97
CA GLY A 244 -10.02 6.50 -19.10
C GLY A 244 -10.69 7.82 -18.73
N SER A 245 -10.05 8.66 -17.89
CA SER A 245 -10.53 10.03 -17.65
C SER A 245 -10.49 10.91 -18.90
N GLY A 246 -9.55 10.68 -19.82
CA GLY A 246 -9.52 11.36 -21.12
C GLY A 246 -10.75 11.01 -21.97
N VAL A 247 -11.14 9.73 -21.99
CA VAL A 247 -12.38 9.28 -22.65
C VAL A 247 -13.60 9.94 -21.99
N LYS A 248 -13.66 9.94 -20.65
CA LYS A 248 -14.74 10.61 -19.92
C LYS A 248 -14.79 12.12 -20.18
N PHE A 249 -13.66 12.77 -20.38
CA PHE A 249 -13.60 14.19 -20.73
C PHE A 249 -14.21 14.44 -22.12
N LEU A 250 -13.86 13.64 -23.13
CA LEU A 250 -14.48 13.73 -24.46
C LEU A 250 -16.00 13.53 -24.39
N MET A 251 -16.46 12.58 -23.56
CA MET A 251 -17.88 12.31 -23.37
C MET A 251 -18.61 13.46 -22.67
N ASN A 252 -18.17 13.81 -21.46
CA ASN A 252 -18.96 14.61 -20.53
C ASN A 252 -18.68 16.12 -20.65
N ASN A 253 -17.45 16.50 -21.03
CA ASN A 253 -17.05 17.91 -21.09
C ASN A 253 -17.18 18.47 -22.51
N MET A 254 -16.79 17.68 -23.52
CA MET A 254 -16.85 18.10 -24.92
C MET A 254 -18.15 17.68 -25.62
N GLY A 255 -18.88 16.71 -25.06
CA GLY A 255 -20.12 16.20 -25.65
C GLY A 255 -19.92 15.46 -26.98
N PHE A 256 -18.70 14.98 -27.27
CA PHE A 256 -18.38 14.37 -28.56
C PHE A 256 -19.03 13.00 -28.74
N ILE A 257 -19.17 12.25 -27.66
CA ILE A 257 -19.70 10.87 -27.65
C ILE A 257 -20.53 10.62 -26.40
N ALA A 258 -21.62 9.87 -26.53
CA ALA A 258 -22.49 9.51 -25.41
C ALA A 258 -22.01 8.26 -24.64
N HIS A 259 -21.23 7.39 -25.29
CA HIS A 259 -20.75 6.13 -24.71
C HIS A 259 -19.28 5.91 -25.03
N ALA A 260 -18.52 5.36 -24.07
CA ALA A 260 -17.08 5.16 -24.19
C ALA A 260 -16.71 4.24 -25.37
N GLU A 261 -17.58 3.29 -25.74
CA GLU A 261 -17.38 2.37 -26.86
C GLU A 261 -17.24 3.08 -28.21
N LYS A 262 -17.82 4.28 -28.36
CA LYS A 262 -17.77 5.07 -29.59
C LYS A 262 -16.51 5.93 -29.71
N VAL A 263 -15.62 5.92 -28.72
CA VAL A 263 -14.41 6.76 -28.76
C VAL A 263 -13.52 6.43 -29.96
N SER A 264 -13.48 5.17 -30.37
CA SER A 264 -12.70 4.73 -31.54
C SER A 264 -13.24 5.28 -32.87
N GLU A 265 -14.51 5.72 -32.93
CA GLU A 265 -15.10 6.34 -34.12
C GLU A 265 -14.63 7.78 -34.32
N LEU A 266 -13.99 8.39 -33.31
CA LEU A 266 -13.42 9.74 -33.37
C LEU A 266 -11.97 9.77 -33.87
N ALA A 267 -11.34 8.60 -34.06
CA ALA A 267 -9.92 8.45 -34.39
C ALA A 267 -9.64 8.41 -35.90
#